data_AF-A0A534VSZ8-F1
#
_entry.id   AF-A0A534VSZ8-F1
#
_cell.length_a   1.000
_cell.length_b   1.000
_cell.length_c   1.000
_cell.angle_alpha   90.00
_cell.angle_beta   90.00
_cell.angle_gamma   90.00
#
_symmetry.space_group_name_H-M   'P 1'
#
loop_
_entity.id
_entity.type
_entity.pdbx_description
1 polymer ?
#
loop_
_entity_poly.entity_id
_entity_poly.type
_entity_poly.pdbx_seq_one_letter_code
_entity_poly.pdbx_strand_id
1 'polypeptide(L)'
;MRRARVERTRSGMDNRRMRRLHQAIGSGRAPGGMAALVVLAGLAFAPGRAGAAPRLTARAALVMDAASGETIWARNADDPLPPASTTKILTAILALESGRLDERFAVSEFAADTAPSKINLRPGQRMQLRDLVYAVLLNSANDAAEVVAEGLAGSPAAFAARMNEKARAIGATHAHFTN
;
A
#
# COMPACT_ATOMS: atom_id res chain seq x y z
N MET A 1 -37.12 13.40 -21.74
CA MET A 1 -38.22 12.78 -20.97
C MET A 1 -37.61 11.97 -19.83
N ARG A 2 -37.68 12.47 -18.58
CA ARG A 2 -38.48 11.92 -17.45
C ARG A 2 -38.12 10.48 -17.08
N ARG A 3 -37.25 10.24 -16.08
CA ARG A 3 -37.47 10.11 -14.61
C ARG A 3 -37.92 8.71 -14.14
N ALA A 4 -37.16 8.13 -13.20
CA ALA A 4 -37.54 7.48 -11.91
C ALA A 4 -36.67 6.22 -11.67
N ARG A 5 -35.72 6.21 -10.70
CA ARG A 5 -35.86 6.01 -9.23
C ARG A 5 -36.63 4.72 -8.89
N VAL A 6 -36.02 3.83 -8.09
CA VAL A 6 -36.55 3.30 -6.81
C VAL A 6 -35.46 2.45 -6.12
N GLU A 7 -35.08 2.89 -4.91
CA GLU A 7 -34.42 2.12 -3.86
C GLU A 7 -35.30 0.96 -3.36
N ARG A 8 -34.70 -0.17 -2.97
CA ARG A 8 -35.27 -1.01 -1.91
C ARG A 8 -34.21 -1.44 -0.91
N THR A 9 -34.46 -1.03 0.31
CA THR A 9 -33.81 -1.36 1.57
C THR A 9 -34.38 -2.65 2.17
N ARG A 10 -33.56 -3.28 3.03
CA ARG A 10 -33.91 -4.15 4.19
C ARG A 10 -34.55 -5.53 3.92
N SER A 11 -33.74 -6.55 4.11
CA SER A 11 -34.11 -7.83 4.74
C SER A 11 -33.24 -7.92 6.00
N GLY A 12 -33.74 -7.90 7.22
CA GLY A 12 -34.86 -8.69 7.72
C GLY A 12 -34.31 -9.79 8.63
N MET A 13 -33.47 -9.40 9.60
CA MET A 13 -32.84 -10.34 10.53
C MET A 13 -33.91 -10.88 11.49
N ASP A 14 -33.97 -12.20 11.54
CA ASP A 14 -35.03 -13.05 12.07
C ASP A 14 -35.31 -12.87 13.58
N ASN A 15 -36.51 -12.40 13.91
CA ASN A 15 -37.00 -12.20 15.29
C ASN A 15 -37.45 -13.50 16.01
N ARG A 16 -37.05 -14.68 15.52
CA ARG A 16 -37.41 -15.99 16.12
C ARG A 16 -36.48 -16.47 17.24
N ARG A 17 -35.67 -15.59 17.84
CA ARG A 17 -34.90 -15.89 19.08
C ARG A 17 -35.29 -15.04 20.30
N MET A 18 -36.42 -14.33 20.23
CA MET A 18 -36.93 -13.46 21.32
C MET A 18 -38.32 -13.89 21.84
N ARG A 19 -38.61 -15.20 21.87
CA ARG A 19 -39.86 -15.73 22.44
C ARG A 19 -39.68 -17.09 23.11
N ARG A 20 -38.86 -17.15 24.17
CA ARG A 20 -38.96 -18.16 25.23
C ARG A 20 -38.36 -17.63 26.54
N LEU A 21 -39.05 -16.72 27.22
CA LEU A 21 -38.95 -16.58 28.67
C LEU A 21 -40.09 -15.77 29.29
N HIS A 22 -41.34 -16.08 28.92
CA HIS A 22 -42.50 -15.57 29.64
C HIS A 22 -43.44 -16.74 29.91
N GLN A 23 -43.26 -17.41 31.05
CA GLN A 23 -44.35 -17.98 31.87
C GLN A 23 -43.79 -18.66 33.14
N ALA A 24 -44.57 -18.50 34.21
CA ALA A 24 -44.41 -19.00 35.58
C ALA A 24 -43.40 -18.24 36.46
N ILE A 25 -43.88 -17.32 37.30
CA ILE A 25 -44.03 -17.51 38.76
C ILE A 25 -45.18 -16.62 39.26
N GLY A 26 -46.07 -17.23 40.04
CA GLY A 26 -47.31 -16.65 40.54
C GLY A 26 -47.18 -15.65 41.68
N SER A 27 -48.31 -15.04 41.95
CA SER A 27 -48.65 -14.05 42.97
C SER A 27 -48.41 -14.50 44.41
N GLY A 28 -47.65 -13.71 45.17
CA GLY A 28 -47.62 -13.72 46.63
C GLY A 28 -47.18 -12.35 47.16
N ARG A 29 -48.06 -11.68 47.93
CA ARG A 29 -47.77 -10.43 48.64
C ARG A 29 -47.05 -10.72 49.96
N ALA A 30 -45.99 -9.98 50.28
CA ALA A 30 -45.80 -9.22 51.54
C ALA A 30 -44.35 -8.70 51.68
N PRO A 31 -44.14 -7.61 52.45
CA PRO A 31 -43.01 -6.68 52.30
C PRO A 31 -41.84 -7.02 53.21
N GLY A 32 -40.63 -6.56 52.85
CA GLY A 32 -39.46 -6.66 53.71
C GLY A 32 -38.21 -6.34 52.91
N GLY A 33 -37.48 -5.31 53.33
CA GLY A 33 -36.34 -4.79 52.61
C GLY A 33 -35.19 -5.79 52.44
N MET A 34 -34.51 -5.68 51.31
CA MET A 34 -33.06 -5.82 51.22
C MET A 34 -32.64 -5.12 49.94
N ALA A 35 -31.83 -4.07 50.10
CA ALA A 35 -31.23 -3.36 49.00
C ALA A 35 -30.44 -4.35 48.13
N ALA A 36 -30.88 -4.56 46.90
CA ALA A 36 -30.09 -5.26 45.91
C ALA A 36 -28.94 -4.33 45.48
N LEU A 37 -27.81 -4.42 46.17
CA LEU A 37 -26.55 -3.82 45.74
C LEU A 37 -26.04 -4.63 44.54
N VAL A 38 -26.50 -4.27 43.34
CA VAL A 38 -25.89 -4.73 42.09
C VAL A 38 -24.52 -4.07 42.00
N VAL A 39 -23.48 -4.77 42.47
CA VAL A 39 -22.10 -4.40 42.19
C VAL A 39 -21.86 -4.72 40.71
N LEU A 40 -22.17 -3.75 39.85
CA LEU A 40 -21.61 -3.66 38.52
C LEU A 40 -20.11 -3.45 38.70
N ALA A 41 -19.37 -4.55 38.82
CA ALA A 41 -17.93 -4.54 38.62
C ALA A 41 -17.71 -4.14 37.16
N GLY A 42 -17.60 -2.83 36.92
CA GLY A 42 -17.11 -2.29 35.67
C GLY A 42 -15.71 -2.85 35.48
N LEU A 43 -15.58 -3.89 34.67
CA LEU A 43 -14.34 -4.15 33.97
C LEU A 43 -14.08 -2.90 33.13
N ALA A 44 -13.36 -1.95 33.74
CA ALA A 44 -12.73 -0.87 33.02
C ALA A 44 -11.81 -1.55 32.01
N PHE A 45 -12.29 -1.67 30.78
CA PHE A 45 -11.45 -1.95 29.64
C PHE A 45 -10.51 -0.76 29.56
N ALA A 46 -9.35 -0.87 30.20
CA ALA A 46 -8.32 0.13 30.07
C ALA A 46 -8.01 0.16 28.57
N PRO A 47 -8.25 1.29 27.86
CA PRO A 47 -7.82 1.39 26.49
C PRO A 47 -6.33 1.06 26.52
N GLY A 48 -5.93 -0.01 25.83
CA GLY A 48 -4.54 -0.40 25.72
C GLY A 48 -3.76 0.86 25.39
N ARG A 49 -2.77 1.20 26.24
CA ARG A 49 -2.02 2.45 26.11
C ARG A 49 -1.63 2.59 24.65
N ALA A 50 -2.26 3.53 23.93
CA ALA A 50 -1.79 3.94 22.63
C ALA A 50 -0.34 4.34 22.86
N GLY A 51 0.59 3.54 22.33
CA GLY A 51 2.01 3.83 22.42
C GLY A 51 2.23 5.25 21.93
N ALA A 52 3.07 6.01 22.63
CA ALA A 52 3.40 7.36 22.19
C ALA A 52 3.83 7.30 20.71
N ALA A 53 3.31 8.22 19.89
CA ALA A 53 3.65 8.26 18.48
C ALA A 53 5.19 8.27 18.30
N PRO A 54 5.72 7.52 17.32
CA PRO A 54 7.16 7.43 17.13
C PRO A 54 7.75 8.83 16.90
N ARG A 55 8.87 9.12 17.56
CA ARG A 55 9.60 10.36 17.32
C ARG A 55 10.37 10.22 16.01
N LEU A 56 9.86 10.85 14.95
CA LEU A 56 10.44 10.78 13.60
C LEU A 56 10.93 12.15 13.13
N THR A 57 12.12 12.17 12.52
CA THR A 57 12.63 13.31 11.74
C THR A 57 12.07 13.34 10.31
N ALA A 58 11.55 12.21 9.81
CA ALA A 58 10.99 12.08 8.48
C ALA A 58 9.76 12.98 8.27
N ARG A 59 9.69 13.65 7.11
CA ARG A 59 8.56 14.51 6.73
C ARG A 59 7.25 13.74 6.53
N ALA A 60 7.35 12.54 5.98
CA ALA A 60 6.25 11.60 5.80
C ALA A 60 6.71 10.18 6.16
N ALA A 61 5.78 9.35 6.60
CA ALA A 61 6.00 7.94 6.91
C ALA A 61 4.67 7.17 6.92
N LEU A 62 4.72 5.89 6.57
CA LEU A 62 3.58 4.97 6.55
C LEU A 62 4.06 3.61 7.06
N VAL A 63 3.27 2.99 7.95
CA VAL A 63 3.44 1.60 8.38
C VAL A 63 2.14 0.87 8.05
N MET A 64 2.27 -0.22 7.32
CA MET A 64 1.14 -0.99 6.80
C MET A 64 1.37 -2.47 7.06
N ASP A 65 0.30 -3.20 7.38
CA ASP A 65 0.32 -4.66 7.33
C ASP A 65 0.33 -5.12 5.87
N ALA A 66 1.38 -5.84 5.48
CA ALA A 66 1.58 -6.22 4.09
C ALA A 66 0.56 -7.25 3.56
N ALA A 67 -0.08 -8.03 4.45
CA ALA A 67 -1.02 -9.07 4.06
C ALA A 67 -2.44 -8.51 3.86
N SER A 68 -2.89 -7.63 4.75
CA SER A 68 -4.23 -7.03 4.71
C SER A 68 -4.27 -5.69 3.98
N GLY A 69 -3.14 -4.99 3.86
CA GLY A 69 -3.08 -3.61 3.40
C GLY A 69 -3.55 -2.58 4.43
N GLU A 70 -3.79 -3.00 5.69
CA GLU A 70 -4.24 -2.11 6.75
C GLU A 70 -3.13 -1.14 7.15
N THR A 71 -3.43 0.16 7.12
CA THR A 71 -2.55 1.18 7.67
C THR A 71 -2.53 1.10 9.19
N ILE A 72 -1.39 0.70 9.75
CA ILE A 72 -1.15 0.63 11.19
C ILE A 72 -0.86 2.03 11.74
N TRP A 73 -0.09 2.83 11.00
CA TRP A 73 0.26 4.19 11.40
C TRP A 73 0.68 5.02 10.18
N ALA A 74 0.42 6.34 10.21
CA ALA A 74 0.81 7.24 9.14
C ALA A 74 1.14 8.66 9.65
N ARG A 75 2.02 9.34 8.93
CA ARG A 75 2.29 10.79 9.01
C ARG A 75 2.44 11.31 7.59
N ASN A 76 1.57 12.24 7.17
CA ASN A 76 1.66 12.90 5.86
C ASN A 76 1.82 11.91 4.68
N ALA A 77 1.17 10.73 4.76
CA ALA A 77 1.45 9.61 3.85
C ALA A 77 1.06 9.90 2.39
N ASP A 78 0.09 10.81 2.18
CA ASP A 78 -0.39 11.22 0.86
C ASP A 78 0.28 12.50 0.34
N ASP A 79 1.18 13.11 1.11
CA ASP A 79 1.88 14.32 0.67
C ASP A 79 2.83 13.98 -0.50
N PRO A 80 2.73 14.69 -1.64
CA PRO A 80 3.65 14.47 -2.74
C PRO A 80 5.05 14.94 -2.36
N LEU A 81 6.00 14.01 -2.34
CA LEU A 81 7.40 14.25 -2.00
C LEU A 81 8.32 13.67 -3.07
N PRO A 82 9.51 14.27 -3.30
CA PRO A 82 10.50 13.68 -4.18
C PRO A 82 10.91 12.28 -3.69
N PRO A 83 10.69 11.21 -4.48
CA PRO A 83 10.98 9.83 -4.05
C PRO A 83 12.47 9.50 -4.06
N ALA A 84 13.29 10.32 -4.73
CA ALA A 84 14.68 9.99 -5.06
C ALA A 84 14.77 8.55 -5.64
N SER A 85 15.76 7.75 -5.22
CA SER A 85 15.95 6.40 -5.76
C SER A 85 14.87 5.39 -5.40
N THR A 86 13.89 5.70 -4.54
CA THR A 86 12.73 4.79 -4.36
C THR A 86 11.90 4.63 -5.64
N THR A 87 12.01 5.57 -6.60
CA THR A 87 11.51 5.43 -7.98
C THR A 87 11.90 4.10 -8.62
N LYS A 88 13.10 3.60 -8.34
CA LYS A 88 13.67 2.39 -8.94
C LYS A 88 12.93 1.10 -8.57
N ILE A 89 12.08 1.13 -7.53
CA ILE A 89 11.18 0.02 -7.21
C ILE A 89 10.23 -0.23 -8.37
N LEU A 90 9.67 0.83 -8.97
CA LEU A 90 8.75 0.68 -10.09
C LEU A 90 9.47 0.29 -11.39
N THR A 91 10.71 0.77 -11.59
CA THR A 91 11.61 0.27 -12.66
C THR A 91 11.80 -1.25 -12.55
N ALA A 92 12.09 -1.76 -11.35
CA ALA A 92 12.28 -3.18 -11.11
C ALA A 92 10.99 -3.98 -11.31
N ILE A 93 9.83 -3.47 -10.87
CA ILE A 93 8.53 -4.12 -11.10
C ILE A 93 8.29 -4.34 -12.59
N LEU A 94 8.45 -3.29 -13.41
CA LEU A 94 8.27 -3.40 -14.86
C LEU A 94 9.26 -4.35 -15.52
N ALA A 95 10.50 -4.39 -15.03
CA ALA A 95 11.50 -5.34 -15.51
C ALA A 95 11.13 -6.79 -15.20
N LEU A 96 10.67 -7.07 -13.97
CA LEU A 96 10.23 -8.41 -13.55
C LEU A 96 9.00 -8.88 -14.31
N GLU A 97 8.03 -7.99 -14.52
CA GLU A 97 6.79 -8.30 -15.25
C GLU A 97 7.00 -8.43 -16.77
N SER A 98 8.14 -7.99 -17.31
CA SER A 98 8.41 -8.05 -18.75
C SER A 98 8.54 -9.49 -19.28
N GLY A 99 8.85 -10.47 -18.43
CA GLY A 99 9.17 -11.83 -18.85
C GLY A 99 10.49 -11.97 -19.61
N ARG A 100 11.33 -10.93 -19.64
CA ARG A 100 12.57 -10.83 -20.45
C ARG A 100 13.85 -10.84 -19.61
N LEU A 101 13.82 -11.40 -18.40
CA LEU A 101 14.93 -11.30 -17.44
C LEU A 101 16.27 -11.87 -17.96
N ASP A 102 16.22 -12.84 -18.86
CA ASP A 102 17.42 -13.46 -19.46
C ASP A 102 17.86 -12.78 -20.77
N GLU A 103 17.09 -11.81 -21.29
CA GLU A 103 17.50 -11.04 -22.46
C GLU A 103 18.64 -10.07 -22.13
N ARG A 104 19.48 -9.82 -23.14
CA ARG A 104 20.64 -8.92 -23.04
C ARG A 104 20.40 -7.58 -23.72
N PHE A 105 20.43 -6.52 -22.93
CA PHE A 105 20.31 -5.13 -23.40
C PHE A 105 21.69 -4.51 -23.60
N ALA A 106 21.81 -3.68 -24.64
CA ALA A 106 23.02 -2.95 -24.93
C ALA A 106 23.04 -1.64 -24.13
N VAL A 107 24.20 -1.29 -23.60
CA VAL A 107 24.42 -0.03 -22.88
C VAL A 107 24.63 1.09 -23.91
N SER A 108 23.77 2.11 -23.88
CA SER A 108 23.95 3.32 -24.68
C SER A 108 24.98 4.28 -24.07
N GLU A 109 25.45 5.24 -24.87
CA GLU A 109 26.28 6.34 -24.35
C GLU A 109 25.52 7.15 -23.29
N PHE A 110 24.24 7.43 -23.55
CA PHE A 110 23.36 8.14 -22.62
C PHE A 110 23.25 7.45 -21.26
N ALA A 111 23.01 6.13 -21.26
CA ALA A 111 22.92 5.35 -20.03
C ALA A 111 24.25 5.37 -19.26
N ALA A 112 25.38 5.17 -19.95
CA ALA A 112 26.71 5.16 -19.31
C ALA A 112 27.09 6.52 -18.66
N ASP A 113 26.63 7.63 -19.24
CA ASP A 113 26.89 8.98 -18.74
C ASP A 113 25.95 9.43 -17.61
N THR A 114 24.91 8.64 -17.32
CA THR A 114 23.91 9.02 -16.32
C THR A 114 24.49 9.02 -14.90
N ALA A 115 24.55 10.21 -14.31
CA ALA A 115 25.04 10.47 -12.96
C ALA A 115 23.93 10.36 -11.89
N PRO A 116 24.25 10.33 -10.59
CA PRO A 116 25.58 10.17 -10.00
C PRO A 116 25.88 8.72 -9.54
N SER A 117 24.86 7.97 -9.10
CA SER A 117 25.03 6.60 -8.59
C SER A 117 25.07 5.62 -9.76
N LYS A 118 26.19 4.93 -9.97
CA LYS A 118 26.36 4.05 -11.14
C LYS A 118 27.33 2.90 -10.86
N ILE A 119 27.24 1.86 -11.68
CA ILE A 119 28.21 0.74 -11.67
C ILE A 119 29.29 0.88 -12.76
N ASN A 120 29.29 2.01 -13.48
CA ASN A 120 30.24 2.36 -14.53
C ASN A 120 30.14 1.42 -15.73
N LEU A 121 28.91 1.19 -16.21
CA LEU A 121 28.68 0.49 -17.46
C LEU A 121 29.38 1.18 -18.63
N ARG A 122 29.87 0.39 -19.58
CA ARG A 122 30.58 0.92 -20.76
C ARG A 122 29.66 0.89 -21.99
N PRO A 123 29.65 1.93 -22.83
CA PRO A 123 28.90 1.91 -24.09
C PRO A 123 29.21 0.66 -24.93
N GLY A 124 28.17 0.04 -25.49
CA GLY A 124 28.27 -1.20 -26.26
C GLY A 124 28.39 -2.49 -25.44
N GLN A 125 28.63 -2.39 -24.12
CA GLN A 125 28.51 -3.55 -23.22
C GLN A 125 27.08 -4.11 -23.31
N ARG A 126 26.93 -5.44 -23.16
CA ARG A 126 25.61 -6.08 -23.07
C ARG A 126 25.44 -6.77 -21.73
N MET A 127 24.33 -6.50 -21.05
CA MET A 127 23.99 -7.08 -19.76
C MET A 127 22.63 -7.75 -19.78
N GLN A 128 22.49 -8.85 -19.04
CA GLN A 128 21.19 -9.47 -18.85
C GLN A 128 20.30 -8.56 -18.01
N LEU A 129 19.01 -8.50 -18.35
CA LEU A 129 18.04 -7.70 -17.60
C LEU A 129 18.04 -8.06 -16.11
N ARG A 130 18.18 -9.35 -15.75
CA ARG A 130 18.31 -9.80 -14.36
C ARG A 130 19.46 -9.11 -13.61
N ASP A 131 20.63 -8.98 -14.25
CA ASP A 131 21.83 -8.39 -13.64
C ASP A 131 21.68 -6.87 -13.52
N LEU A 132 21.00 -6.24 -14.49
CA LEU A 132 20.63 -4.82 -14.43
C LEU A 132 19.65 -4.56 -13.26
N VAL A 133 18.66 -5.42 -13.04
CA VAL A 133 17.74 -5.30 -11.90
C VAL A 133 18.50 -5.41 -10.57
N TYR A 134 19.47 -6.32 -10.46
CA TYR A 134 20.34 -6.37 -9.27
C TYR A 134 21.12 -5.06 -9.08
N ALA A 135 21.73 -4.51 -10.13
CA ALA A 135 22.45 -3.24 -10.03
C ALA A 135 21.53 -2.07 -9.62
N VAL A 136 20.32 -2.02 -10.18
CA VAL A 136 19.27 -1.03 -9.85
C VAL A 136 18.90 -1.10 -8.37
N LEU A 137 18.73 -2.29 -7.80
CA LEU A 137 18.24 -2.47 -6.42
C LEU A 137 19.35 -2.47 -5.37
N LEU A 138 20.55 -3.00 -5.67
CA LEU A 138 21.66 -3.11 -4.72
C LEU A 138 22.52 -1.85 -4.67
N ASN A 139 22.79 -1.25 -5.84
CA ASN A 139 23.69 -0.10 -5.97
C ASN A 139 22.92 1.21 -6.22
N SER A 140 21.59 1.14 -6.38
CA SER A 140 20.80 2.28 -6.85
C SER A 140 21.37 2.85 -8.16
N ALA A 141 21.85 1.97 -9.04
CA ALA A 141 22.58 2.33 -10.25
C ALA A 141 21.66 2.99 -11.29
N ASN A 142 21.93 4.26 -11.62
CA ASN A 142 21.20 5.04 -12.61
C ASN A 142 21.55 4.59 -14.03
N ASP A 143 22.83 4.32 -14.31
CA ASP A 143 23.26 3.77 -15.59
C ASP A 143 22.51 2.48 -15.92
N ALA A 144 22.38 1.55 -14.96
CA ALA A 144 21.59 0.35 -15.14
C ALA A 144 20.08 0.64 -15.33
N ALA A 145 19.51 1.61 -14.61
CA ALA A 145 18.10 1.97 -14.74
C ALA A 145 17.78 2.51 -16.14
N GLU A 146 18.67 3.31 -16.72
CA GLU A 146 18.52 3.83 -18.09
C GLU A 146 18.59 2.70 -19.13
N VAL A 147 19.51 1.73 -18.96
CA VAL A 147 19.56 0.56 -19.86
C VAL A 147 18.27 -0.26 -19.78
N VAL A 148 17.68 -0.41 -18.59
CA VAL A 148 16.38 -1.08 -18.43
C VAL A 148 15.28 -0.30 -19.15
N ALA A 149 15.25 1.02 -18.99
CA ALA A 149 14.25 1.89 -19.61
C ALA A 149 14.32 1.84 -21.15
N GLU A 150 15.52 2.02 -21.70
CA GLU A 150 15.79 1.92 -23.13
C GLU A 150 15.47 0.52 -23.68
N GLY A 151 15.89 -0.55 -23.00
CA GLY A 151 15.69 -1.92 -23.48
C GLY A 151 14.23 -2.42 -23.44
N LEU A 152 13.41 -1.89 -22.52
CA LEU A 152 12.02 -2.29 -22.37
C LEU A 152 11.03 -1.39 -23.11
N ALA A 153 11.35 -0.12 -23.30
CA ALA A 153 10.43 0.87 -23.88
C ALA A 153 11.01 1.69 -25.03
N GLY A 154 12.29 1.52 -25.37
CA GLY A 154 12.99 2.25 -26.44
C GLY A 154 13.52 3.62 -26.02
N SER A 155 12.97 4.23 -24.96
CA SER A 155 13.50 5.47 -24.38
C SER A 155 13.06 5.65 -22.92
N PRO A 156 13.79 6.45 -22.12
CA PRO A 156 13.39 6.78 -20.75
C PRO A 156 12.01 7.46 -20.67
N ALA A 157 11.69 8.34 -21.63
CA ALA A 157 10.39 9.00 -21.68
C ALA A 157 9.24 8.00 -21.93
N ALA A 158 9.43 7.04 -22.84
CA ALA A 158 8.45 5.99 -23.07
C ALA A 158 8.34 5.05 -21.87
N PHE A 159 9.43 4.81 -21.15
CA PHE A 159 9.43 4.02 -19.93
C PHE A 159 8.68 4.72 -18.79
N ALA A 160 8.91 6.02 -18.58
CA ALA A 160 8.18 6.84 -17.62
C ALA A 160 6.67 6.84 -17.89
N ALA A 161 6.24 6.84 -19.16
CA ALA A 161 4.83 6.68 -19.52
C ALA A 161 4.26 5.34 -19.02
N ARG A 162 5.00 4.22 -19.19
CA ARG A 162 4.62 2.90 -18.67
C ARG A 162 4.62 2.85 -17.14
N MET A 163 5.55 3.55 -16.49
CA MET A 163 5.57 3.69 -15.04
C MET A 163 4.31 4.41 -14.54
N ASN A 164 3.88 5.49 -15.21
CA ASN A 164 2.64 6.19 -14.88
C ASN A 164 1.39 5.32 -15.12
N GLU A 165 1.37 4.51 -16.18
CA GLU A 165 0.31 3.53 -16.41
C GLU A 165 0.26 2.49 -15.29
N LYS A 166 1.40 1.91 -14.93
CA LYS A 166 1.51 0.94 -13.83
C LYS A 166 1.08 1.56 -12.50
N ALA A 167 1.55 2.77 -12.19
CA ALA A 167 1.23 3.48 -10.95
C ALA A 167 -0.29 3.65 -10.78
N ARG A 168 -1.00 4.07 -11.84
CA ARG A 168 -2.46 4.13 -11.84
C ARG A 168 -3.09 2.75 -11.63
N ALA A 169 -2.58 1.72 -12.30
CA ALA A 169 -3.11 0.36 -12.21
C ALA A 169 -2.98 -0.24 -10.80
N ILE A 170 -1.95 0.13 -10.03
CA ILE A 170 -1.72 -0.36 -8.66
C ILE A 170 -2.24 0.62 -7.57
N GLY A 171 -2.97 1.66 -7.95
CA GLY A 171 -3.55 2.63 -7.00
C GLY A 171 -2.59 3.69 -6.47
N ALA A 172 -1.37 3.80 -7.01
CA ALA A 172 -0.41 4.85 -6.68
C ALA A 172 -0.74 6.18 -7.40
N THR A 173 -1.96 6.70 -7.19
CA THR A 173 -2.53 7.82 -7.96
C THR A 173 -1.92 9.19 -7.66
N HIS A 174 -1.18 9.33 -6.56
CA HIS A 174 -0.43 10.55 -6.22
C HIS A 174 1.01 10.55 -6.75
N ALA A 175 1.42 9.50 -7.48
CA ALA A 175 2.75 9.40 -8.07
C ALA A 175 2.76 9.87 -9.53
N HIS A 176 3.83 10.56 -9.92
CA HIS A 176 4.09 10.93 -11.30
C HIS A 176 5.58 10.73 -11.61
N PHE A 177 5.86 9.92 -12.62
CA PHE A 177 7.19 9.53 -13.06
C PHE A 177 7.61 10.31 -14.30
N THR A 178 8.86 10.76 -14.33
CA THR A 178 9.44 11.57 -15.43
C THR A 178 10.70 10.95 -16.03
N ASN A 179 11.20 9.87 -15.44
CA ASN A 179 12.32 9.02 -15.84
C ASN A 179 12.03 7.59 -15.41
#